data_AF-A0AAD6U0R2-F1
#
_entry.id   AF-A0AAD6U0R2-F1
#
_cell.length_a   1.000
_cell.length_b   1.000
_cell.length_c   1.000
_cell.angle_alpha   90.00
_cell.angle_beta   90.00
_cell.angle_gamma   90.00
#
_symmetry.space_group_name_H-M   'P 1'
#
loop_
_entity.id
_entity.type
_entity.pdbx_description
1 polymer ?
#
loop_
_entity_poly.entity_id
_entity_poly.type
_entity_poly.pdbx_seq_one_letter_code
_entity_poly.pdbx_strand_id
1 'polypeptide(L)'
;MEPAIRIFALIIGIDKYKSGAVWNLESCVDDAQKVRRWLRKDLKVPKEQICMLLDNHAKKGDIEREFLRHLVHNEQIQYGDAIVIYFAGHGSTVPAPDGWFHKGSVGGTSEVLCCYDYGHRDVAGMSDRSLQAMLEELSQVKGDNITVILDSCFSPLQSPSNIRARRHTRWTPSDKIASRNLLAGLWPASRSREYPRGVGFYNTLNSAYTLLAACSPGEKAVEGKDGGKFTSAFLETARETPLHSASYVSFLRHIRPKVGEGQRPLSAGLNAKRVVFDAVPFLPDTAYFQTDMVHDPKMLRIGLGAVNGVVEGTEFSVHVHNYRGSCNPPIAHVSVTDVYPTWSFGLPSHAVPAGCWAQIKRWNHYDGFGLRSRKPLSILLRPSSVSLRSMGRSLLSRPKS
;
A
#
# COMPACT_ATOMS: atom_id res chain seq x y z
N MET A 1 -11.92 19.27 6.02
CA MET A 1 -10.94 18.68 5.08
C MET A 1 -10.77 17.24 5.53
N GLU A 2 -11.02 16.24 4.67
CA GLU A 2 -10.80 14.85 5.08
C GLU A 2 -9.31 14.62 5.39
N PRO A 3 -8.98 13.82 6.41
CA PRO A 3 -7.59 13.52 6.73
C PRO A 3 -6.91 12.84 5.53
N ALA A 4 -5.71 13.32 5.18
CA ALA A 4 -4.97 12.79 4.04
C ALA A 4 -4.53 11.35 4.30
N ILE A 5 -4.76 10.45 3.34
CA ILE A 5 -4.26 9.06 3.40
C ILE A 5 -2.73 9.07 3.40
N ARG A 6 -2.11 8.52 4.44
CA ARG A 6 -0.66 8.56 4.68
C ARG A 6 0.07 7.32 4.16
N ILE A 7 -0.14 6.97 2.88
CA ILE A 7 0.58 5.89 2.19
C ILE A 7 1.36 6.46 1.00
N PHE A 8 2.65 6.18 0.92
CA PHE A 8 3.47 6.49 -0.24
C PHE A 8 3.99 5.21 -0.88
N ALA A 9 4.05 5.15 -2.21
CA ALA A 9 4.43 3.94 -2.91
C ALA A 9 5.44 4.18 -4.04
N LEU A 10 6.39 3.26 -4.17
CA LEU A 10 7.25 3.07 -5.34
C LEU A 10 6.95 1.69 -5.94
N ILE A 11 6.37 1.68 -7.14
CA ILE A 11 5.87 0.47 -7.79
C ILE A 11 6.68 0.21 -9.06
N ILE A 12 7.30 -0.95 -9.14
CA ILE A 12 8.20 -1.35 -10.23
C ILE A 12 7.65 -2.61 -10.89
N GLY A 13 7.47 -2.58 -12.22
CA GLY A 13 7.00 -3.72 -13.01
C GLY A 13 7.77 -3.84 -14.32
N ILE A 14 8.38 -5.00 -14.57
CA ILE A 14 9.30 -5.18 -15.69
C ILE A 14 8.96 -6.46 -16.45
N ASP A 15 8.36 -6.28 -17.61
CA ASP A 15 8.10 -7.37 -18.57
C ASP A 15 9.21 -7.46 -19.59
N LYS A 16 9.67 -6.31 -20.08
CA LYS A 16 10.67 -6.23 -21.14
C LYS A 16 12.04 -5.92 -20.58
N TYR A 17 13.06 -6.62 -21.06
CA TYR A 17 14.45 -6.38 -20.69
C TYR A 17 15.24 -5.87 -21.87
N LYS A 18 16.20 -4.98 -21.61
CA LYS A 18 17.05 -4.40 -22.64
C LYS A 18 18.00 -5.42 -23.25
N SER A 19 18.48 -6.36 -22.43
CA SER A 19 19.39 -7.41 -22.86
C SER A 19 18.62 -8.52 -23.55
N GLY A 20 18.96 -8.83 -24.80
CA GLY A 20 18.37 -9.98 -25.52
C GLY A 20 18.74 -11.35 -24.95
N ALA A 21 19.59 -11.40 -23.91
CA ALA A 21 19.89 -12.64 -23.17
C ALA A 21 18.86 -12.94 -22.07
N VAL A 22 18.02 -11.97 -21.72
CA VAL A 22 16.96 -12.11 -20.72
C VAL A 22 15.64 -12.27 -21.46
N TRP A 23 14.90 -13.31 -21.10
CA TRP A 23 13.58 -13.53 -21.66
C TRP A 23 12.61 -12.46 -21.14
N ASN A 24 11.64 -12.07 -21.94
CA ASN A 24 10.60 -11.17 -21.48
C ASN A 24 9.54 -11.96 -20.70
N LEU A 25 8.94 -11.29 -19.72
CA LEU A 25 7.73 -11.72 -19.01
C LEU A 25 6.52 -11.04 -19.66
N GLU A 26 5.31 -11.42 -19.24
CA GLU A 26 4.06 -10.98 -19.89
C GLU A 26 3.10 -10.24 -18.93
N SER A 27 3.39 -10.21 -17.63
CA SER A 27 2.42 -9.85 -16.61
C SER A 27 2.86 -8.86 -15.53
N CYS A 28 4.16 -8.58 -15.40
CA CYS A 28 4.71 -7.75 -14.33
C CYS A 28 4.26 -6.29 -14.43
N VAL A 29 4.11 -5.76 -15.64
CA VAL A 29 3.59 -4.40 -15.84
C VAL A 29 2.12 -4.34 -15.45
N ASP A 30 1.31 -5.32 -15.85
CA ASP A 30 -0.10 -5.38 -15.49
C ASP A 30 -0.29 -5.56 -13.97
N ASP A 31 0.54 -6.38 -13.33
CA ASP A 31 0.54 -6.55 -11.88
C ASP A 31 0.85 -5.25 -11.14
N ALA A 32 1.89 -4.51 -11.57
CA ALA A 32 2.19 -3.18 -11.05
C ALA A 32 1.00 -2.21 -11.22
N GLN A 33 0.28 -2.30 -12.34
CA GLN A 33 -0.94 -1.52 -12.58
C GLN A 33 -2.09 -1.91 -11.64
N LYS A 34 -2.28 -3.21 -11.36
CA LYS A 34 -3.28 -3.70 -10.42
C LYS A 34 -2.99 -3.25 -8.99
N VAL A 35 -1.73 -3.28 -8.57
CA VAL A 35 -1.30 -2.75 -7.26
C VAL A 35 -1.56 -1.25 -7.17
N ARG A 36 -1.20 -0.46 -8.19
CA ARG A 36 -1.57 0.97 -8.23
C ARG A 36 -3.09 1.15 -8.11
N ARG A 37 -3.87 0.35 -8.84
CA ARG A 37 -5.32 0.46 -8.85
C ARG A 37 -5.90 0.17 -7.47
N TRP A 38 -5.43 -0.87 -6.79
CA TRP A 38 -5.81 -1.19 -5.42
C TRP A 38 -5.50 -0.03 -4.46
N LEU A 39 -4.27 0.49 -4.46
CA LEU A 39 -3.91 1.65 -3.63
C LEU A 39 -4.82 2.86 -3.89
N ARG A 40 -5.09 3.19 -5.15
CA ARG A 40 -5.90 4.36 -5.52
C ARG A 40 -7.39 4.20 -5.30
N LYS A 41 -7.94 3.02 -5.60
CA LYS A 41 -9.39 2.80 -5.63
C LYS A 41 -9.90 2.27 -4.29
N ASP A 42 -9.13 1.41 -3.65
CA ASP A 42 -9.57 0.68 -2.47
C ASP A 42 -9.06 1.40 -1.21
N LEU A 43 -7.77 1.80 -1.20
CA LEU A 43 -7.17 2.56 -0.09
C LEU A 43 -7.21 4.09 -0.26
N LYS A 44 -7.78 4.60 -1.36
CA LYS A 44 -7.93 6.04 -1.66
C LYS A 44 -6.61 6.84 -1.66
N VAL A 45 -5.48 6.19 -1.93
CA VAL A 45 -4.17 6.84 -2.01
C VAL A 45 -4.15 7.85 -3.18
N PRO A 46 -3.77 9.12 -2.94
CA PRO A 46 -3.59 10.11 -3.99
C PRO A 46 -2.59 9.68 -5.06
N LYS A 47 -2.77 10.15 -6.30
CA LYS A 47 -1.90 9.75 -7.42
C LYS A 47 -0.47 10.22 -7.20
N GLU A 48 -0.31 11.39 -6.59
CA GLU A 48 0.94 12.09 -6.34
C GLU A 48 1.82 11.33 -5.34
N GLN A 49 1.21 10.48 -4.49
CA GLN A 49 1.91 9.65 -3.51
C GLN A 49 2.43 8.33 -4.11
N ILE A 50 2.13 8.04 -5.39
CA ILE A 50 2.50 6.79 -6.07
C ILE A 50 3.45 7.10 -7.24
N CYS A 51 4.70 6.66 -7.13
CA CYS A 51 5.66 6.63 -8.23
C CYS A 51 5.64 5.25 -8.90
N MET A 52 5.61 5.22 -10.24
CA MET A 52 5.64 3.99 -11.03
C MET A 52 6.82 3.99 -11.99
N LEU A 53 7.55 2.88 -12.05
CA LEU A 53 8.60 2.62 -13.02
C LEU A 53 8.30 1.32 -13.77
N LEU A 54 8.05 1.43 -15.07
CA LEU A 54 7.62 0.31 -15.91
C LEU A 54 8.58 0.11 -17.07
N ASP A 55 8.91 -1.15 -17.37
CA ASP A 55 9.79 -1.56 -18.47
C ASP A 55 11.02 -0.64 -18.60
N ASN A 56 11.16 0.08 -19.72
CA ASN A 56 12.31 0.92 -20.06
C ASN A 56 12.58 2.08 -19.10
N HIS A 57 11.63 2.42 -18.22
CA HIS A 57 11.80 3.38 -17.14
C HIS A 57 12.33 2.75 -15.85
N ALA A 58 12.27 1.43 -15.70
CA ALA A 58 12.75 0.69 -14.53
C ALA A 58 14.23 0.29 -14.67
N LYS A 59 15.08 1.20 -15.15
CA LYS A 59 16.53 1.01 -15.10
C LYS A 59 17.00 1.11 -13.67
N LYS A 60 18.11 0.44 -13.34
CA LYS A 60 18.66 0.49 -11.99
C LYS A 60 18.86 1.91 -11.47
N GLY A 61 19.55 2.76 -12.24
CA GLY A 61 19.79 4.15 -11.84
C GLY A 61 18.52 5.01 -11.79
N ASP A 62 17.49 4.67 -12.58
CA ASP A 62 16.19 5.34 -12.53
C ASP A 62 15.44 4.96 -11.24
N ILE A 63 15.47 3.68 -10.84
CA ILE A 63 14.89 3.20 -9.57
C ILE A 63 15.58 3.85 -8.38
N GLU A 64 16.91 3.87 -8.36
CA GLU A 64 17.72 4.48 -7.30
C GLU A 64 17.45 5.98 -7.17
N ARG A 65 17.35 6.69 -8.29
CA ARG A 65 17.00 8.12 -8.30
C ARG A 65 15.58 8.36 -7.75
N GLU A 66 14.59 7.59 -8.20
CA GLU A 66 13.21 7.76 -7.72
C GLU A 66 13.06 7.32 -6.27
N PHE A 67 13.82 6.35 -5.80
CA PHE A 67 13.89 6.00 -4.39
C PHE A 67 14.32 7.20 -3.54
N LEU A 68 15.42 7.87 -3.92
CA LEU A 68 15.87 9.08 -3.23
C LEU A 68 14.86 10.23 -3.34
N ARG A 69 14.41 10.54 -4.56
CA ARG A 69 13.54 11.69 -4.84
C ARG A 69 12.14 11.53 -4.23
N HIS A 70 11.52 10.37 -4.41
CA HIS A 70 10.11 10.12 -4.09
C HIS A 70 9.90 9.64 -2.65
N LEU A 71 10.88 8.96 -2.06
CA LEU A 71 10.75 8.39 -0.71
C LEU A 71 11.64 9.11 0.30
N VAL A 72 12.96 9.19 0.06
CA VAL A 72 13.90 9.73 1.07
C VAL A 72 13.75 11.24 1.24
N HIS A 73 13.85 12.00 0.14
CA HIS A 73 13.84 13.46 0.14
C HIS A 73 12.44 14.08 0.03
N ASN A 74 11.39 13.25 0.05
CA ASN A 74 10.03 13.73 -0.05
C ASN A 74 9.55 14.28 1.30
N GLU A 75 9.42 15.60 1.41
CA GLU A 75 8.98 16.31 2.62
C GLU A 75 7.51 16.04 2.97
N GLN A 76 6.70 15.54 2.03
CA GLN A 76 5.31 15.16 2.31
C GLN A 76 5.21 13.90 3.17
N ILE A 77 6.27 13.07 3.18
CA ILE A 77 6.34 11.85 4.00
C ILE A 77 6.86 12.23 5.38
N GLN A 78 6.03 12.01 6.39
CA GLN A 78 6.35 12.21 7.79
C GLN A 78 6.84 10.90 8.40
N TYR A 79 7.55 11.01 9.53
CA TYR A 79 8.03 9.83 10.26
C TYR A 79 6.85 8.96 10.71
N GLY A 80 6.87 7.67 10.36
CA GLY A 80 5.82 6.70 10.69
C GLY A 80 4.73 6.53 9.62
N ASP A 81 4.72 7.36 8.57
CA ASP A 81 3.84 7.15 7.41
C ASP A 81 4.12 5.78 6.76
N ALA A 82 3.09 5.18 6.18
CA ALA A 82 3.24 3.89 5.51
C ALA A 82 3.94 4.04 4.16
N ILE A 83 5.00 3.28 3.94
CA ILE A 83 5.72 3.22 2.66
C ILE A 83 5.59 1.82 2.06
N VAL A 84 5.19 1.75 0.79
CA VAL A 84 5.06 0.50 0.03
C VAL A 84 6.04 0.49 -1.14
N ILE A 85 6.93 -0.49 -1.17
CA ILE A 85 7.82 -0.73 -2.31
C ILE A 85 7.41 -2.05 -2.93
N TYR A 86 6.95 -2.01 -4.18
CA TYR A 86 6.51 -3.18 -4.92
C TYR A 86 7.42 -3.44 -6.10
N PHE A 87 7.84 -4.69 -6.29
CA PHE A 87 8.61 -5.12 -7.44
C PHE A 87 8.03 -6.40 -8.04
N ALA A 88 7.76 -6.37 -9.34
CA ALA A 88 7.49 -7.56 -10.16
C ALA A 88 8.46 -7.61 -11.35
N GLY A 89 9.14 -8.74 -11.50
CA GLY A 89 10.13 -8.95 -12.55
C GLY A 89 11.04 -10.13 -12.23
N HIS A 90 12.06 -10.34 -13.05
CA HIS A 90 13.05 -11.38 -12.84
C HIS A 90 13.90 -11.10 -11.60
N GLY A 91 14.18 -12.16 -10.85
CA GLY A 91 15.29 -12.21 -9.92
C GLY A 91 16.42 -13.03 -10.51
N SER A 92 17.60 -12.92 -9.93
CA SER A 92 18.74 -13.78 -10.26
C SER A 92 19.63 -13.98 -9.03
N THR A 93 20.61 -14.85 -9.18
CA THR A 93 21.65 -15.12 -8.17
C THR A 93 23.00 -14.95 -8.85
N VAL A 94 23.83 -14.04 -8.33
CA VAL A 94 25.13 -13.69 -8.91
C VAL A 94 26.25 -14.08 -7.94
N PRO A 95 27.41 -14.58 -8.41
CA PRO A 95 28.56 -14.86 -7.55
C PRO A 95 28.99 -13.60 -6.77
N ALA A 96 29.07 -13.71 -5.45
CA ALA A 96 29.52 -12.61 -4.61
C ALA A 96 31.05 -12.46 -4.69
N PRO A 97 31.58 -11.23 -4.80
CA PRO A 97 33.02 -11.00 -4.77
C PRO A 97 33.59 -11.17 -3.35
N ASP A 98 34.93 -11.24 -3.26
CA ASP A 98 35.61 -11.31 -1.97
C ASP A 98 35.31 -10.07 -1.12
N GLY A 99 35.13 -10.26 0.20
CA GLY A 99 34.74 -9.19 1.12
C GLY A 99 33.29 -8.71 0.96
N TRP A 100 32.44 -9.42 0.22
CA TRP A 100 31.03 -9.05 0.07
C TRP A 100 30.22 -9.24 1.35
N PHE A 101 30.58 -10.22 2.19
CA PHE A 101 29.94 -10.51 3.46
C PHE A 101 30.86 -10.12 4.63
N HIS A 102 30.39 -10.29 5.87
CA HIS A 102 31.19 -10.05 7.08
C HIS A 102 32.57 -10.74 7.02
N LYS A 103 33.55 -10.16 7.73
CA LYS A 103 34.92 -10.69 7.79
C LYS A 103 34.92 -12.18 8.16
N GLY A 104 35.73 -12.96 7.46
CA GLY A 104 35.83 -14.42 7.60
C GLY A 104 34.90 -15.22 6.67
N SER A 105 33.97 -14.58 5.96
CA SER A 105 33.20 -15.25 4.91
C SER A 105 33.99 -15.38 3.60
N VAL A 106 34.15 -16.60 3.10
CA VAL A 106 34.79 -16.88 1.80
C VAL A 106 33.76 -17.42 0.80
N GLY A 107 33.66 -16.79 -0.38
CA GLY A 107 32.72 -17.14 -1.43
C GLY A 107 31.24 -16.91 -1.07
N GLY A 108 30.35 -17.33 -1.97
CA GLY A 108 28.89 -17.21 -1.83
C GLY A 108 28.24 -16.52 -3.02
N THR A 109 26.96 -16.25 -2.88
CA THR A 109 26.14 -15.63 -3.93
C THR A 109 25.26 -14.54 -3.35
N SER A 110 24.99 -13.51 -4.15
CA SER A 110 24.07 -12.42 -3.82
C SER A 110 22.84 -12.54 -4.70
N GLU A 111 21.67 -12.40 -4.10
CA GLU A 111 20.41 -12.32 -4.83
C GLU A 111 20.27 -10.90 -5.41
N VAL A 112 19.75 -10.80 -6.63
CA VAL A 112 19.54 -9.52 -7.30
C VAL A 112 18.15 -9.43 -7.89
N LEU A 113 17.54 -8.24 -7.79
CA LEU A 113 16.38 -7.85 -8.59
C LEU A 113 16.90 -7.39 -9.97
N CYS A 114 16.44 -8.03 -11.03
CA CYS A 114 16.83 -7.68 -12.39
C CYS A 114 16.06 -6.43 -12.83
N CYS A 115 16.73 -5.28 -12.90
CA CYS A 115 16.18 -4.07 -13.49
C CYS A 115 16.10 -4.20 -15.03
N TYR A 116 15.45 -3.24 -15.70
CA TYR A 116 15.29 -3.24 -17.17
C TYR A 116 16.62 -3.42 -17.93
N ASP A 117 17.67 -2.79 -17.44
CA ASP A 117 19.01 -2.80 -18.02
C ASP A 117 19.89 -3.95 -17.52
N TYR A 118 19.36 -4.92 -16.76
CA TYR A 118 20.09 -6.10 -16.31
C TYR A 118 20.74 -6.85 -17.49
N GLY A 119 22.03 -7.15 -17.34
CA GLY A 119 22.83 -7.83 -18.38
C GLY A 119 23.16 -6.98 -19.61
N HIS A 120 22.69 -5.73 -19.69
CA HIS A 120 23.11 -4.80 -20.74
C HIS A 120 24.30 -3.97 -20.23
N ARG A 121 25.45 -4.04 -20.92
CA ARG A 121 26.72 -3.42 -20.49
C ARG A 121 27.07 -3.82 -19.04
N ASP A 122 26.90 -5.11 -18.75
CA ASP A 122 27.25 -5.76 -17.48
C ASP A 122 26.59 -5.16 -16.22
N VAL A 123 25.39 -4.58 -16.32
CA VAL A 123 24.62 -4.14 -15.15
C VAL A 123 24.09 -5.37 -14.38
N ALA A 124 24.51 -5.53 -13.12
CA ALA A 124 24.19 -6.68 -12.27
C ALA A 124 22.82 -6.62 -11.57
N GLY A 125 22.02 -5.58 -11.81
CA GLY A 125 20.74 -5.36 -11.11
C GLY A 125 20.92 -4.80 -9.68
N MET A 126 19.85 -4.82 -8.89
CA MET A 126 19.84 -4.33 -7.52
C MET A 126 20.03 -5.51 -6.55
N SER A 127 21.19 -5.54 -5.87
CA SER A 127 21.50 -6.61 -4.92
C SER A 127 20.67 -6.52 -3.63
N ASP A 128 20.48 -7.66 -2.99
CA ASP A 128 19.98 -7.79 -1.61
C ASP A 128 20.70 -6.85 -0.63
N ARG A 129 22.04 -6.80 -0.71
CA ARG A 129 22.87 -5.88 0.09
C ARG A 129 22.62 -4.40 -0.22
N SER A 130 22.41 -4.04 -1.49
CA SER A 130 22.06 -2.67 -1.88
C SER A 130 20.69 -2.30 -1.32
N LEU A 131 19.68 -3.15 -1.56
CA LEU A 131 18.31 -2.87 -1.14
C LEU A 131 18.21 -2.79 0.40
N GLN A 132 18.88 -3.66 1.14
CA GLN A 132 18.91 -3.58 2.60
C GLN A 132 19.46 -2.23 3.07
N ALA A 133 20.60 -1.77 2.55
CA ALA A 133 21.18 -0.49 2.94
C ALA A 133 20.28 0.70 2.57
N MET A 134 19.67 0.68 1.37
CA MET A 134 18.70 1.69 0.95
C MET A 134 17.54 1.78 1.95
N LEU A 135 16.93 0.64 2.30
CA LEU A 135 15.78 0.59 3.21
C LEU A 135 16.15 0.96 4.65
N GLU A 136 17.35 0.62 5.11
CA GLU A 136 17.87 1.07 6.39
C GLU A 136 18.01 2.60 6.44
N GLU A 137 18.57 3.23 5.39
CA GLU A 137 18.63 4.71 5.29
C GLU A 137 17.23 5.34 5.27
N LEU A 138 16.30 4.77 4.49
CA LEU A 138 14.93 5.24 4.48
C LEU A 138 14.27 5.13 5.86
N SER A 139 14.50 4.02 6.56
CA SER A 139 13.93 3.80 7.90
C SER A 139 14.45 4.79 8.94
N GLN A 140 15.71 5.22 8.81
CA GLN A 140 16.30 6.23 9.70
C GLN A 140 15.65 7.61 9.52
N VAL A 141 15.19 7.93 8.31
CA VAL A 141 14.61 9.24 7.99
C VAL A 141 13.07 9.25 8.12
N LYS A 142 12.40 8.15 7.76
CA LYS A 142 10.93 8.07 7.65
C LYS A 142 10.28 7.07 8.61
N GLY A 143 11.05 6.35 9.40
CA GLY A 143 10.57 5.30 10.29
C GLY A 143 10.45 3.94 9.60
N ASP A 144 10.12 2.91 10.38
CA ASP A 144 10.18 1.50 9.96
C ASP A 144 8.86 0.94 9.41
N ASN A 145 7.86 1.79 9.16
CA ASN A 145 6.59 1.41 8.54
C ASN A 145 6.74 1.22 7.02
N ILE A 146 7.74 0.44 6.63
CA ILE A 146 8.12 0.17 5.24
C ILE A 146 7.75 -1.28 4.93
N THR A 147 6.93 -1.47 3.89
CA THR A 147 6.55 -2.78 3.38
C THR A 147 7.17 -2.99 2.00
N VAL A 148 7.98 -4.03 1.86
CA VAL A 148 8.56 -4.44 0.58
C VAL A 148 7.83 -5.68 0.09
N ILE A 149 7.29 -5.61 -1.12
CA ILE A 149 6.52 -6.68 -1.75
C ILE A 149 7.27 -7.12 -3.00
N LEU A 150 7.82 -8.33 -2.98
CA LEU A 150 8.61 -8.89 -4.08
C LEU A 150 7.85 -10.03 -4.74
N ASP A 151 7.38 -9.81 -5.96
CA ASP A 151 6.83 -10.85 -6.82
C ASP A 151 7.89 -11.33 -7.83
N SER A 152 8.89 -12.02 -7.28
CA SER A 152 10.09 -12.51 -7.97
C SER A 152 10.68 -13.74 -7.27
N CYS A 153 11.63 -14.42 -7.91
CA CYS A 153 12.39 -15.53 -7.31
C CYS A 153 13.85 -15.55 -7.77
N PHE A 154 14.74 -16.17 -6.98
CA PHE A 154 16.19 -15.94 -7.12
C PHE A 154 17.02 -17.19 -7.42
N SER A 155 16.60 -18.34 -6.92
CA SER A 155 17.36 -19.60 -6.98
C SER A 155 16.46 -20.84 -7.20
N PRO A 156 15.50 -20.82 -8.15
CA PRO A 156 14.59 -21.94 -8.34
C PRO A 156 15.34 -23.21 -8.75
N LEU A 157 14.95 -24.35 -8.19
CA LEU A 157 15.46 -25.68 -8.59
C LEU A 157 15.30 -25.90 -10.10
N GLN A 158 16.37 -26.29 -10.80
CA GLN A 158 16.37 -26.49 -12.25
C GLN A 158 15.96 -27.92 -12.66
N SER A 159 14.75 -28.34 -12.29
CA SER A 159 14.18 -29.61 -12.76
C SER A 159 13.81 -29.54 -14.26
N PRO A 160 13.69 -30.68 -14.98
CA PRO A 160 13.24 -30.68 -16.37
C PRO A 160 11.91 -29.95 -16.60
N SER A 161 10.98 -30.03 -15.66
CA SER A 161 9.70 -29.31 -15.72
C SER A 161 9.87 -27.81 -15.58
N ASN A 162 10.73 -27.34 -14.67
CA ASN A 162 11.00 -25.91 -14.48
C ASN A 162 11.74 -25.31 -15.69
N ILE A 163 12.66 -26.06 -16.30
CA ILE A 163 13.35 -25.62 -17.53
C ILE A 163 12.34 -25.42 -18.68
N ARG A 164 11.37 -26.33 -18.84
CA ARG A 164 10.30 -26.20 -19.85
C ARG A 164 9.38 -25.00 -19.57
N ALA A 165 9.12 -24.70 -18.30
CA ALA A 165 8.27 -23.60 -17.86
C ALA A 165 9.02 -22.28 -17.60
N ARG A 166 10.31 -22.19 -17.95
CA ARG A 166 11.18 -21.05 -17.59
C ARG A 166 10.65 -19.69 -18.04
N ARG A 167 9.94 -19.63 -19.19
CA ARG A 167 9.40 -18.39 -19.75
C ARG A 167 8.36 -17.72 -18.85
N HIS A 168 7.69 -18.50 -18.00
CA HIS A 168 6.71 -18.02 -17.04
C HIS A 168 7.28 -17.92 -15.63
N THR A 169 8.56 -18.20 -15.45
CA THR A 169 9.22 -18.10 -14.14
C THR A 169 9.85 -16.74 -14.02
N ARG A 170 9.61 -16.03 -12.92
CA ARG A 170 10.18 -14.71 -12.63
C ARG A 170 11.62 -14.82 -12.15
N TRP A 171 12.44 -15.52 -12.92
CA TRP A 171 13.87 -15.75 -12.72
C TRP A 171 14.63 -15.81 -14.05
N THR A 172 15.86 -15.33 -14.06
CA THR A 172 16.78 -15.44 -15.20
C THR A 172 18.18 -15.85 -14.73
N PRO A 173 18.94 -16.66 -15.48
CA PRO A 173 20.31 -17.01 -15.12
C PRO A 173 21.24 -15.78 -15.15
N SER A 174 22.36 -15.87 -14.44
CA SER A 174 23.36 -14.80 -14.30
C SER A 174 24.59 -14.99 -15.17
N ASP A 175 24.53 -15.86 -16.18
CA ASP A 175 25.68 -16.35 -16.97
C ASP A 175 26.60 -15.26 -17.57
N LYS A 176 26.13 -14.02 -17.69
CA LYS A 176 26.89 -12.88 -18.22
C LYS A 176 27.32 -11.84 -17.18
N ILE A 177 26.95 -12.02 -15.92
CA ILE A 177 27.26 -11.06 -14.84
C ILE A 177 28.41 -11.61 -14.00
N ALA A 178 29.53 -10.89 -13.98
CA ALA A 178 30.66 -11.24 -13.12
C ALA A 178 30.51 -10.60 -11.72
N SER A 179 31.19 -11.18 -10.73
CA SER A 179 31.19 -10.68 -9.34
C SER A 179 31.63 -9.20 -9.23
N ARG A 180 32.57 -8.75 -10.06
CA ARG A 180 33.01 -7.34 -10.13
C ARG A 180 31.87 -6.37 -10.47
N ASN A 181 30.86 -6.81 -11.21
CA ASN A 181 29.74 -5.98 -11.62
C ASN A 181 28.79 -5.69 -10.44
N LEU A 182 28.70 -6.59 -9.46
CA LEU A 182 27.99 -6.33 -8.21
C LEU A 182 28.64 -5.19 -7.43
N LEU A 183 29.97 -5.17 -7.32
CA LEU A 183 30.70 -4.09 -6.62
C LEU A 183 30.53 -2.74 -7.32
N ALA A 184 30.64 -2.72 -8.66
CA ALA A 184 30.48 -1.51 -9.45
C ALA A 184 29.08 -0.90 -9.27
N GLY A 185 28.06 -1.74 -9.13
CA GLY A 185 26.68 -1.34 -8.90
C GLY A 185 26.28 -1.26 -7.42
N LEU A 186 27.19 -1.40 -6.46
CA LEU A 186 26.82 -1.43 -5.06
C LEU A 186 26.32 -0.06 -4.60
N TRP A 187 25.22 -0.03 -3.84
CA TRP A 187 24.71 1.22 -3.25
C TRP A 187 25.79 1.84 -2.35
N PRO A 188 26.05 3.17 -2.42
CA PRO A 188 27.20 3.77 -1.73
C PRO A 188 27.28 3.45 -0.24
N ALA A 189 26.15 3.53 0.47
CA ALA A 189 26.09 3.28 1.91
C ALA A 189 26.27 1.80 2.29
N SER A 190 26.14 0.87 1.36
CA SER A 190 26.39 -0.55 1.61
C SER A 190 27.88 -0.86 1.84
N ARG A 191 28.80 -0.02 1.34
CA ARG A 191 30.25 -0.26 1.40
C ARG A 191 30.80 -0.24 2.83
N SER A 192 30.20 0.56 3.71
CA SER A 192 30.61 0.72 5.10
C SER A 192 29.84 -0.18 6.07
N ARG A 193 28.89 -1.00 5.58
CA ARG A 193 28.03 -1.84 6.40
C ARG A 193 28.40 -3.31 6.25
N GLU A 194 28.44 -4.02 7.37
CA GLU A 194 28.54 -5.48 7.37
C GLU A 194 27.27 -6.09 6.77
N TYR A 195 27.43 -7.22 6.08
CA TYR A 195 26.32 -7.93 5.46
C TYR A 195 26.41 -9.42 5.77
N PRO A 196 25.36 -10.02 6.39
CA PRO A 196 25.39 -11.43 6.75
C PRO A 196 25.31 -12.32 5.50
N ARG A 197 26.02 -13.45 5.53
CA ARG A 197 25.98 -14.42 4.44
C ARG A 197 24.69 -15.26 4.52
N GLY A 198 24.12 -15.57 3.36
CA GLY A 198 23.05 -16.57 3.23
C GLY A 198 21.65 -16.08 3.60
N VAL A 199 21.47 -14.79 3.90
CA VAL A 199 20.14 -14.24 4.22
C VAL A 199 19.33 -13.87 2.97
N GLY A 200 20.00 -13.48 1.88
CA GLY A 200 19.33 -12.97 0.68
C GLY A 200 18.43 -11.78 1.00
N PHE A 201 17.31 -11.65 0.30
CA PHE A 201 16.28 -10.66 0.65
C PHE A 201 15.53 -10.98 1.95
N TYR A 202 15.69 -12.17 2.53
CA TYR A 202 14.82 -12.77 3.54
C TYR A 202 15.30 -12.61 4.99
N ASN A 203 16.12 -11.58 5.27
CA ASN A 203 16.68 -11.35 6.60
C ASN A 203 15.57 -11.18 7.66
N THR A 204 15.36 -12.21 8.49
CA THR A 204 14.30 -12.25 9.51
C THR A 204 14.59 -11.35 10.71
N LEU A 205 15.86 -10.97 10.91
CA LEU A 205 16.30 -10.11 12.02
C LEU A 205 16.25 -8.62 11.67
N ASN A 206 15.85 -8.27 10.45
CA ASN A 206 15.79 -6.88 10.04
C ASN A 206 14.64 -6.13 10.72
N SER A 207 14.93 -4.97 11.32
CA SER A 207 13.94 -4.07 11.91
C SER A 207 13.50 -2.93 10.98
N ALA A 208 14.22 -2.66 9.89
CA ALA A 208 13.99 -1.49 9.04
C ALA A 208 12.72 -1.59 8.17
N TYR A 209 12.31 -2.80 7.80
CA TYR A 209 11.15 -3.04 6.94
C TYR A 209 10.56 -4.43 7.14
N THR A 210 9.31 -4.61 6.70
CA THR A 210 8.66 -5.91 6.56
C THR A 210 8.69 -6.37 5.11
N LEU A 211 9.18 -7.57 4.86
CA LEU A 211 9.15 -8.21 3.53
C LEU A 211 7.90 -9.08 3.38
N LEU A 212 7.26 -9.01 2.22
CA LEU A 212 6.37 -10.01 1.67
C LEU A 212 6.96 -10.52 0.35
N ALA A 213 7.38 -11.78 0.32
CA ALA A 213 7.97 -12.39 -0.87
C ALA A 213 7.04 -13.44 -1.46
N ALA A 214 6.99 -13.49 -2.79
CA ALA A 214 6.14 -14.40 -3.55
C ALA A 214 6.44 -15.88 -3.31
N CYS A 215 7.69 -16.23 -2.97
CA CYS A 215 8.11 -17.60 -2.76
C CYS A 215 9.22 -17.68 -1.71
N SER A 216 9.47 -18.88 -1.20
CA SER A 216 10.56 -19.13 -0.25
C SER A 216 11.91 -19.32 -0.96
N PRO A 217 13.07 -19.21 -0.27
CA PRO A 217 14.37 -19.48 -0.87
C PRO A 217 14.39 -20.85 -1.58
N GLY A 218 14.93 -20.89 -2.79
CA GLY A 218 14.98 -22.11 -3.61
C GLY A 218 13.69 -22.43 -4.40
N GLU A 219 12.59 -21.71 -4.15
CA GLU A 219 11.34 -21.89 -4.87
C GLU A 219 11.21 -20.96 -6.08
N LYS A 220 10.06 -21.06 -6.77
CA LYS A 220 9.74 -20.27 -7.95
C LYS A 220 8.56 -19.34 -7.68
N ALA A 221 8.65 -18.15 -8.24
CA ALA A 221 7.53 -17.25 -8.48
C ALA A 221 7.20 -17.31 -9.96
N VAL A 222 5.92 -17.48 -10.30
CA VAL A 222 5.49 -17.66 -11.69
C VAL A 222 4.35 -16.73 -12.08
N GLU A 223 4.30 -16.41 -13.36
CA GLU A 223 3.14 -15.77 -14.00
C GLU A 223 2.14 -16.81 -14.51
N GLY A 224 0.86 -16.48 -14.37
CA GLY A 224 -0.26 -17.18 -14.95
C GLY A 224 -1.07 -16.24 -15.84
N LYS A 225 -2.21 -16.74 -16.34
CA LYS A 225 -3.09 -16.01 -17.26
C LYS A 225 -3.54 -14.64 -16.72
N ASP A 226 -3.77 -14.56 -15.41
CA ASP A 226 -4.31 -13.38 -14.74
C ASP A 226 -3.24 -12.56 -14.01
N GLY A 227 -1.96 -12.79 -14.27
CA GLY A 227 -0.85 -12.12 -13.59
C GLY A 227 0.08 -13.05 -12.82
N GLY A 228 0.97 -12.47 -12.02
CA GLY A 228 1.78 -13.19 -11.04
C GLY A 228 0.88 -13.86 -10.01
N LYS A 229 1.09 -15.16 -9.75
CA LYS A 229 0.23 -15.92 -8.83
C LYS A 229 0.17 -15.27 -7.44
N PHE A 230 1.30 -14.76 -6.96
CA PHE A 230 1.36 -14.07 -5.68
C PHE A 230 0.63 -12.73 -5.72
N THR A 231 0.87 -11.88 -6.71
CA THR A 231 0.18 -10.59 -6.80
C THR A 231 -1.35 -10.75 -6.88
N SER A 232 -1.84 -11.70 -7.69
CA SER A 232 -3.28 -11.97 -7.78
C SER A 232 -3.86 -12.40 -6.43
N ALA A 233 -3.24 -13.37 -5.77
CA ALA A 233 -3.66 -13.84 -4.44
C ALA A 233 -3.58 -12.73 -3.38
N PHE A 234 -2.50 -11.94 -3.38
CA PHE A 234 -2.31 -10.81 -2.47
C PHE A 234 -3.47 -9.80 -2.61
N LEU A 235 -3.81 -9.40 -3.83
CA LEU A 235 -4.85 -8.42 -4.10
C LEU A 235 -6.25 -8.94 -3.80
N GLU A 236 -6.50 -10.22 -4.07
CA GLU A 236 -7.76 -10.89 -3.71
C GLU A 236 -7.92 -10.91 -2.19
N THR A 237 -6.92 -11.41 -1.46
CA THR A 237 -6.94 -11.44 0.01
C THR A 237 -7.04 -10.04 0.62
N ALA A 238 -6.37 -9.03 0.05
CA ALA A 238 -6.44 -7.65 0.52
C ALA A 238 -7.86 -7.06 0.46
N ARG A 239 -8.69 -7.51 -0.49
CA ARG A 239 -10.09 -7.05 -0.64
C ARG A 239 -11.07 -7.81 0.24
N GLU A 240 -10.68 -8.96 0.78
CA GLU A 240 -11.54 -9.81 1.62
C GLU A 240 -11.17 -9.72 3.11
N THR A 241 -9.98 -9.21 3.42
CA THR A 241 -9.46 -9.18 4.79
C THR A 241 -9.60 -7.78 5.40
N PRO A 242 -10.04 -7.66 6.67
CA PRO A 242 -9.99 -6.40 7.39
C PRO A 242 -8.55 -6.01 7.73
N LEU A 243 -7.88 -5.29 6.82
CA LEU A 243 -6.45 -4.96 6.92
C LEU A 243 -6.09 -4.09 8.14
N HIS A 244 -7.04 -3.34 8.69
CA HIS A 244 -6.83 -2.49 9.87
C HIS A 244 -6.49 -3.27 11.15
N SER A 245 -6.75 -4.59 11.18
CA SER A 245 -6.47 -5.45 12.34
C SER A 245 -5.67 -6.71 11.96
N ALA A 246 -5.50 -6.99 10.67
CA ALA A 246 -4.70 -8.12 10.23
C ALA A 246 -3.20 -7.82 10.35
N SER A 247 -2.46 -8.68 11.07
CA SER A 247 -0.99 -8.71 11.00
C SER A 247 -0.50 -9.22 9.65
N TYR A 248 0.75 -8.91 9.25
CA TYR A 248 1.32 -9.49 8.03
C TYR A 248 1.35 -11.02 8.07
N VAL A 249 1.64 -11.64 9.22
CA VAL A 249 1.60 -13.10 9.40
C VAL A 249 0.19 -13.66 9.18
N SER A 250 -0.84 -13.06 9.78
CA SER A 250 -2.22 -13.51 9.58
C SER A 250 -2.70 -13.26 8.15
N PHE A 251 -2.33 -12.13 7.56
CA PHE A 251 -2.66 -11.81 6.18
C PHE A 251 -2.05 -12.82 5.21
N LEU A 252 -0.77 -13.14 5.37
CA LEU A 252 -0.07 -14.14 4.55
C LEU A 252 -0.68 -15.54 4.68
N ARG A 253 -1.21 -15.91 5.86
CA ARG A 253 -1.91 -17.18 6.06
C ARG A 253 -3.12 -17.33 5.12
N HIS A 254 -3.80 -16.24 4.80
CA HIS A 254 -4.93 -16.22 3.86
C HIS A 254 -4.47 -16.15 2.38
N ILE A 255 -3.27 -15.65 2.10
CA ILE A 255 -2.70 -15.63 0.74
C ILE A 255 -2.26 -17.04 0.32
N ARG A 256 -1.58 -17.79 1.19
CA ARG A 256 -0.98 -19.10 0.90
C ARG A 256 -1.92 -20.10 0.18
N PRO A 257 -3.16 -20.35 0.65
CA PRO A 257 -4.03 -21.30 -0.04
C PRO A 257 -4.44 -20.84 -1.45
N LYS A 258 -4.42 -19.52 -1.74
CA LYS A 258 -4.84 -18.96 -3.04
C LYS A 258 -3.75 -19.00 -4.12
N VAL A 259 -2.47 -19.05 -3.72
CA VAL A 259 -1.34 -19.14 -4.67
C VAL A 259 -1.21 -20.55 -5.27
N GLY A 260 -1.64 -21.57 -4.54
CA GLY A 260 -1.66 -22.97 -4.97
C GLY A 260 -0.37 -23.75 -4.68
N GLU A 261 -0.40 -25.05 -4.96
CA GLU A 261 0.70 -25.98 -4.70
C GLU A 261 1.87 -25.73 -5.67
N GLY A 262 3.02 -25.27 -5.14
CA GLY A 262 4.24 -25.05 -5.92
C GLY A 262 4.88 -23.67 -5.79
N GLN A 263 4.26 -22.77 -5.03
CA GLN A 263 4.82 -21.47 -4.64
C GLN A 263 4.35 -21.13 -3.23
N ARG A 264 5.28 -20.94 -2.28
CA ARG A 264 4.95 -20.65 -0.87
C ARG A 264 5.38 -19.23 -0.49
N PRO A 265 4.45 -18.27 -0.49
CA PRO A 265 4.72 -16.93 -0.01
C PRO A 265 5.21 -16.92 1.44
N LEU A 266 6.13 -16.00 1.73
CA LEU A 266 6.69 -15.80 3.07
C LEU A 266 6.71 -14.33 3.46
N SER A 267 6.73 -14.08 4.77
CA SER A 267 6.97 -12.76 5.36
C SER A 267 8.25 -12.80 6.18
N ALA A 268 9.09 -11.77 6.09
CA ALA A 268 10.31 -11.65 6.89
C ALA A 268 10.47 -10.25 7.50
N GLY A 269 11.31 -10.16 8.54
CA GLY A 269 11.56 -8.96 9.35
C GLY A 269 10.92 -9.04 10.74
N LEU A 270 11.48 -8.29 11.70
CA LEU A 270 11.01 -8.26 13.09
C LEU A 270 9.58 -7.71 13.20
N ASN A 271 9.19 -6.86 12.26
CA ASN A 271 7.87 -6.25 12.18
C ASN A 271 6.82 -7.12 11.48
N ALA A 272 7.11 -8.38 11.13
CA ALA A 272 6.13 -9.27 10.47
C ALA A 272 4.87 -9.55 11.32
N LYS A 273 4.92 -9.38 12.64
CA LYS A 273 3.74 -9.51 13.52
C LYS A 273 2.92 -8.21 13.65
N ARG A 274 3.42 -7.09 13.11
CA ARG A 274 2.71 -5.80 13.09
C ARG A 274 1.48 -5.88 12.20
N VAL A 275 0.47 -5.06 12.50
CA VAL A 275 -0.68 -4.83 11.62
C VAL A 275 -0.19 -4.30 10.27
N VAL A 276 -0.87 -4.68 9.19
CA VAL A 276 -0.55 -4.19 7.84
C VAL A 276 -0.55 -2.66 7.83
N PHE A 277 0.57 -2.08 7.40
CA PHE A 277 0.83 -0.64 7.37
C PHE A 277 0.73 0.07 8.73
N ASP A 278 0.90 -0.69 9.82
CA ASP A 278 0.72 -0.22 11.20
C ASP A 278 -0.65 0.41 11.46
N ALA A 279 -1.65 -0.05 10.72
CA ALA A 279 -3.01 0.49 10.68
C ALA A 279 -3.16 1.97 10.26
N VAL A 280 -2.07 2.70 10.01
CA VAL A 280 -2.02 4.14 9.67
C VAL A 280 -3.04 4.57 8.59
N PRO A 281 -3.26 3.81 7.51
CA PRO A 281 -4.17 4.24 6.45
C PRO A 281 -5.66 4.12 6.82
N PHE A 282 -5.98 3.35 7.86
CA PHE A 282 -7.35 2.97 8.18
C PHE A 282 -7.88 3.86 9.29
N LEU A 283 -8.46 4.99 8.89
CA LEU A 283 -9.03 5.96 9.82
C LEU A 283 -10.51 5.62 10.10
N PRO A 284 -11.02 5.87 11.32
CA PRO A 284 -12.44 5.74 11.62
C PRO A 284 -13.29 6.61 10.68
N ASP A 285 -14.36 6.04 10.14
CA ASP A 285 -15.34 6.73 9.32
C ASP A 285 -16.50 7.24 10.18
N THR A 286 -16.70 8.55 10.18
CA THR A 286 -17.79 9.21 10.90
C THR A 286 -19.16 8.95 10.28
N ALA A 287 -19.24 8.35 9.09
CA ALA A 287 -20.50 7.91 8.48
C ALA A 287 -21.09 6.65 9.13
N TYR A 288 -20.36 6.02 10.05
CA TYR A 288 -20.79 4.86 10.81
C TYR A 288 -21.13 5.26 12.24
N PHE A 289 -22.25 4.76 12.73
CA PHE A 289 -22.80 5.07 14.05
C PHE A 289 -22.71 3.83 14.95
N GLN A 290 -22.31 4.04 16.19
CA GLN A 290 -22.21 2.94 17.16
C GLN A 290 -23.59 2.30 17.38
N THR A 291 -23.58 0.98 17.56
CA THR A 291 -24.77 0.21 17.85
C THR A 291 -24.64 -0.54 19.16
N ASP A 292 -25.77 -0.66 19.88
CA ASP A 292 -25.87 -1.44 21.11
C ASP A 292 -27.04 -2.42 20.99
N MET A 293 -26.81 -3.70 21.27
CA MET A 293 -27.90 -4.67 21.36
C MET A 293 -28.65 -4.47 22.67
N VAL A 294 -29.95 -4.24 22.58
CA VAL A 294 -30.88 -4.35 23.71
C VAL A 294 -31.44 -5.76 23.72
N HIS A 295 -31.44 -6.41 24.88
CA HIS A 295 -31.78 -7.83 25.00
C HIS A 295 -33.26 -8.09 25.27
N ASP A 296 -34.00 -7.08 25.72
CA ASP A 296 -35.43 -7.18 26.01
C ASP A 296 -36.14 -5.82 25.76
N PRO A 297 -36.89 -5.65 24.65
CA PRO A 297 -36.97 -6.55 23.50
C PRO A 297 -35.63 -6.61 22.74
N LYS A 298 -35.40 -7.70 21.98
CA LYS A 298 -34.19 -7.87 21.16
C LYS A 298 -34.16 -6.88 20.00
N MET A 299 -33.62 -5.69 20.22
CA MET A 299 -33.54 -4.61 19.24
C MET A 299 -32.13 -4.07 19.14
N LEU A 300 -31.77 -3.54 17.97
CA LEU A 300 -30.52 -2.83 17.79
C LEU A 300 -30.77 -1.35 18.02
N ARG A 301 -30.14 -0.77 19.05
CA ARG A 301 -30.06 0.67 19.22
C ARG A 301 -29.00 1.22 18.28
N ILE A 302 -29.33 2.28 17.55
CA ILE A 302 -28.41 2.99 16.65
C ILE A 302 -28.24 4.40 17.19
N GLY A 303 -27.00 4.86 17.33
CA GLY A 303 -26.64 6.21 17.80
C GLY A 303 -26.96 7.34 16.82
N LEU A 304 -28.11 7.26 16.12
CA LEU A 304 -28.61 8.26 15.19
C LEU A 304 -30.13 8.40 15.32
N GLY A 305 -30.65 9.62 15.43
CA GLY A 305 -32.06 9.88 15.74
C GLY A 305 -32.72 10.97 14.89
N ALA A 306 -33.89 11.43 15.32
CA ALA A 306 -34.73 12.39 14.61
C ALA A 306 -34.01 13.71 14.29
N VAL A 307 -33.13 14.21 15.18
CA VAL A 307 -32.37 15.45 14.94
C VAL A 307 -31.37 15.31 13.80
N ASN A 308 -31.02 14.07 13.44
CA ASN A 308 -30.17 13.74 12.31
C ASN A 308 -30.97 13.44 11.03
N GLY A 309 -32.30 13.58 11.06
CA GLY A 309 -33.20 13.29 9.94
C GLY A 309 -33.67 11.84 9.85
N VAL A 310 -33.36 11.00 10.85
CA VAL A 310 -33.86 9.61 10.89
C VAL A 310 -35.35 9.62 11.15
N VAL A 311 -36.10 8.85 10.35
CA VAL A 311 -37.53 8.60 10.54
C VAL A 311 -37.81 7.10 10.51
N GLU A 312 -38.98 6.69 10.98
CA GLU A 312 -39.43 5.30 10.88
C GLU A 312 -39.31 4.79 9.43
N GLY A 313 -38.87 3.55 9.26
CA GLY A 313 -38.58 2.94 7.95
C GLY A 313 -37.23 3.32 7.33
N THR A 314 -36.46 4.23 7.93
CA THR A 314 -35.06 4.48 7.51
C THR A 314 -34.27 3.17 7.61
N GLU A 315 -33.49 2.84 6.57
CA GLU A 315 -32.73 1.60 6.52
C GLU A 315 -31.24 1.84 6.79
N PHE A 316 -30.69 1.01 7.67
CA PHE A 316 -29.27 0.93 7.97
C PHE A 316 -28.69 -0.41 7.53
N SER A 317 -27.45 -0.41 7.07
CA SER A 317 -26.60 -1.61 7.04
C SER A 317 -25.77 -1.69 8.32
N VAL A 318 -25.59 -2.90 8.83
CA VAL A 318 -24.79 -3.18 10.04
C VAL A 318 -23.46 -3.79 9.64
N HIS A 319 -22.39 -3.38 10.29
CA HIS A 319 -21.00 -3.68 9.96
C HIS A 319 -20.20 -3.98 11.23
N VAL A 320 -19.09 -4.71 11.08
CA VAL A 320 -18.25 -5.14 12.21
C VAL A 320 -17.29 -4.07 12.72
N HIS A 321 -16.98 -3.06 11.90
CA HIS A 321 -16.12 -1.93 12.28
C HIS A 321 -16.51 -0.66 11.50
N ASN A 322 -15.81 0.45 11.75
CA ASN A 322 -16.01 1.74 11.05
C ASN A 322 -14.77 2.24 10.30
N TYR A 323 -13.68 1.49 10.21
CA TYR A 323 -12.47 1.94 9.51
C TYR A 323 -12.63 2.02 7.98
N ARG A 324 -12.22 3.15 7.39
CA ARG A 324 -12.16 3.38 5.94
C ARG A 324 -11.06 2.55 5.28
N GLY A 325 -11.26 2.14 4.02
CA GLY A 325 -10.25 1.44 3.21
C GLY A 325 -9.98 -0.02 3.61
N SER A 326 -10.53 -0.47 4.74
CA SER A 326 -10.52 -1.87 5.16
C SER A 326 -11.79 -2.57 4.68
N CYS A 327 -11.70 -3.85 4.30
CA CYS A 327 -12.87 -4.64 3.90
C CYS A 327 -13.88 -4.73 5.05
N ASN A 328 -15.13 -4.35 4.77
CA ASN A 328 -16.19 -4.21 5.77
C ASN A 328 -17.59 -4.48 5.19
N PRO A 329 -17.88 -5.70 4.71
CA PRO A 329 -19.19 -6.03 4.14
C PRO A 329 -20.29 -5.89 5.19
N PRO A 330 -21.54 -5.56 4.78
CA PRO A 330 -22.66 -5.52 5.70
C PRO A 330 -22.98 -6.94 6.18
N ILE A 331 -23.18 -7.09 7.49
CA ILE A 331 -23.53 -8.36 8.14
C ILE A 331 -25.04 -8.50 8.41
N ALA A 332 -25.75 -7.37 8.46
CA ALA A 332 -27.20 -7.33 8.60
C ALA A 332 -27.76 -6.00 8.07
N HIS A 333 -29.09 -5.90 8.04
CA HIS A 333 -29.82 -4.68 7.75
C HIS A 333 -30.82 -4.41 8.88
N VAL A 334 -31.07 -3.14 9.16
CA VAL A 334 -32.07 -2.71 10.15
C VAL A 334 -33.00 -1.71 9.51
N SER A 335 -34.30 -1.94 9.64
CA SER A 335 -35.33 -0.94 9.38
C SER A 335 -35.74 -0.32 10.70
N VAL A 336 -35.68 1.00 10.80
CA VAL A 336 -36.01 1.73 12.03
C VAL A 336 -37.50 1.60 12.33
N THR A 337 -37.81 1.20 13.56
CA THR A 337 -39.18 1.08 14.10
C THR A 337 -39.50 2.21 15.06
N ASP A 338 -38.53 2.64 15.85
CA ASP A 338 -38.72 3.65 16.89
C ASP A 338 -37.64 4.73 16.79
N VAL A 339 -38.04 6.00 16.83
CA VAL A 339 -37.13 7.14 16.68
C VAL A 339 -37.18 8.01 17.91
N TYR A 340 -36.00 8.31 18.45
CA TYR A 340 -35.77 9.25 19.54
C TYR A 340 -34.94 10.43 19.04
N PRO A 341 -34.77 11.51 19.82
CA PRO A 341 -34.04 12.69 19.36
C PRO A 341 -32.65 12.36 18.82
N THR A 342 -31.86 11.57 19.53
CA THR A 342 -30.44 11.30 19.23
C THR A 342 -30.11 9.83 18.95
N TRP A 343 -31.09 8.94 19.01
CA TRP A 343 -30.93 7.51 18.68
C TRP A 343 -32.21 6.95 18.09
N SER A 344 -32.15 5.73 17.58
CA SER A 344 -33.28 4.97 17.06
C SER A 344 -33.15 3.49 17.40
N PHE A 345 -34.25 2.76 17.29
CA PHE A 345 -34.27 1.30 17.36
C PHE A 345 -34.78 0.71 16.06
N GLY A 346 -34.32 -0.50 15.79
CA GLY A 346 -34.95 -1.36 14.80
C GLY A 346 -34.56 -2.82 14.99
N LEU A 347 -35.29 -3.70 14.33
CA LEU A 347 -35.02 -5.13 14.35
C LEU A 347 -33.97 -5.47 13.28
N PRO A 348 -32.84 -6.09 13.64
CA PRO A 348 -31.87 -6.53 12.65
C PRO A 348 -32.36 -7.76 11.91
N SER A 349 -32.05 -7.83 10.61
CA SER A 349 -32.43 -8.95 9.74
C SER A 349 -31.80 -10.29 10.14
N HIS A 350 -30.67 -10.25 10.85
CA HIS A 350 -29.94 -11.41 11.36
C HIS A 350 -29.40 -11.10 12.76
N ALA A 351 -28.96 -12.13 13.49
CA ALA A 351 -28.23 -11.92 14.73
C ALA A 351 -26.90 -11.21 14.47
N VAL A 352 -26.64 -10.12 15.19
CA VAL A 352 -25.41 -9.33 15.07
C VAL A 352 -24.59 -9.44 16.36
N PRO A 353 -23.25 -9.47 16.28
CA PRO A 353 -22.39 -9.47 17.47
C PRO A 353 -22.44 -8.11 18.19
N ALA A 354 -21.95 -8.08 19.43
CA ALA A 354 -21.77 -6.82 20.17
C ALA A 354 -20.68 -5.96 19.53
N GLY A 355 -20.79 -4.63 19.67
CA GLY A 355 -19.78 -3.68 19.17
C GLY A 355 -19.85 -3.41 17.65
N CYS A 356 -21.01 -3.62 17.04
CA CYS A 356 -21.22 -3.32 15.62
C CYS A 356 -21.43 -1.82 15.35
N TRP A 357 -21.42 -1.48 14.07
CA TRP A 357 -21.61 -0.14 13.55
C TRP A 357 -22.72 -0.13 12.49
N ALA A 358 -23.53 0.92 12.46
CA ALA A 358 -24.59 1.10 11.48
C ALA A 358 -24.23 2.23 10.50
N GLN A 359 -24.48 2.03 9.22
CA GLN A 359 -24.35 3.04 8.18
C GLN A 359 -25.70 3.21 7.49
N ILE A 360 -26.08 4.46 7.18
CA ILE A 360 -27.32 4.73 6.46
C ILE A 360 -27.23 4.12 5.06
N LYS A 361 -28.16 3.22 4.75
CA LYS A 361 -28.30 2.60 3.43
C LYS A 361 -29.33 3.33 2.58
N ARG A 362 -30.48 3.66 3.19
CA ARG A 362 -31.58 4.35 2.51
C ARG A 362 -32.33 5.22 3.51
N TRP A 363 -32.46 6.50 3.19
CA TRP A 363 -33.37 7.39 3.89
C TRP A 363 -34.82 7.05 3.53
N ASN A 364 -35.71 7.00 4.52
CA ASN A 364 -37.14 6.92 4.26
C ASN A 364 -37.72 8.34 4.25
N HIS A 365 -37.37 9.13 3.24
CA HIS A 365 -37.96 10.45 3.12
C HIS A 365 -39.45 10.31 2.77
N TYR A 366 -40.32 10.67 3.70
CA TYR A 366 -41.70 11.01 3.35
C TYR A 366 -41.66 12.23 2.42
N ASP A 367 -42.12 12.09 1.18
CA ASP A 367 -42.47 13.20 0.26
C ASP A 367 -43.72 13.96 0.77
N GLY A 368 -43.73 14.32 2.06
CA GLY A 368 -44.93 14.70 2.81
C GLY A 368 -44.85 16.04 3.53
N PHE A 369 -43.81 16.83 3.33
CA PHE A 369 -43.82 18.24 3.71
C PHE A 369 -43.25 19.09 2.57
N GLY A 370 -44.12 19.88 1.95
CA GLY A 370 -43.75 20.96 1.05
C GLY A 370 -42.95 22.04 1.78
N LEU A 371 -41.68 21.77 2.06
CA LEU A 371 -40.70 22.80 2.36
C LEU A 371 -40.16 23.31 1.02
N ARG A 372 -40.70 24.46 0.60
CA ARG A 372 -40.06 25.33 -0.41
C ARG A 372 -38.56 25.37 -0.11
N SER A 373 -37.75 24.95 -1.08
CA SER A 373 -36.31 25.14 -1.06
C SER A 373 -35.99 26.60 -0.75
N ARG A 374 -35.56 26.91 0.49
CA ARG A 374 -34.78 28.11 0.71
C ARG A 374 -33.35 27.74 0.42
N LYS A 375 -32.85 28.30 -0.68
CA LYS A 375 -31.44 28.27 -1.10
C LYS A 375 -30.54 28.56 0.12
N PRO A 376 -29.32 28.00 0.15
CA PRO A 376 -28.38 28.27 1.23
C PRO A 376 -28.10 29.78 1.27
N LEU A 377 -28.38 30.40 2.43
CA LEU A 377 -27.92 31.75 2.73
C LEU A 377 -26.39 31.69 2.78
N SER A 378 -25.75 32.18 1.71
CA SER A 378 -24.37 32.62 1.75
C SER A 378 -24.29 33.79 2.73
N ILE A 379 -23.53 33.59 3.80
CA ILE A 379 -23.14 34.65 4.74
C ILE A 379 -22.23 35.61 3.97
N LEU A 380 -22.81 36.68 3.44
CA LEU A 380 -22.10 37.87 2.97
C LEU A 380 -21.70 38.68 4.21
N LEU A 381 -20.47 38.49 4.68
CA LEU A 381 -19.81 39.49 5.51
C LEU A 381 -19.46 40.68 4.62
N ARG A 382 -20.25 41.76 4.70
CA ARG A 382 -19.81 43.11 4.34
C ARG A 382 -19.66 43.91 5.64
N PRO A 383 -18.49 44.52 5.91
CA PRO A 383 -18.35 45.44 7.02
C PRO A 383 -18.98 46.80 6.65
N SER A 384 -19.98 47.21 7.42
CA SER A 384 -20.42 48.59 7.52
C SER A 384 -19.47 49.34 8.45
N SER A 385 -18.76 50.35 7.94
CA SER A 385 -18.25 51.44 8.78
C SER A 385 -18.85 52.74 8.29
N VAL A 386 -19.50 53.41 9.24
CA VAL A 386 -20.20 54.68 9.08
C VAL A 386 -19.19 55.82 9.07
N SER A 387 -19.43 56.76 8.17
CA SER A 387 -18.71 58.01 7.95
C SER A 387 -18.83 58.97 9.15
N LEU A 388 -17.72 59.59 9.54
CA LEU A 388 -17.69 60.88 10.22
C LEU A 388 -16.96 61.90 9.32
N ARG A 389 -17.72 62.88 8.81
CA ARG A 389 -17.21 64.11 8.19
C ARG A 389 -17.02 65.18 9.26
N SER A 390 -15.90 65.88 9.23
CA SER A 390 -15.83 67.35 9.35
C SER A 390 -14.43 67.81 8.91
N MET A 391 -14.33 68.51 7.77
CA MET A 391 -14.08 69.96 7.65
C MET A 391 -12.59 70.35 7.63
N GLY A 392 -12.16 70.97 6.52
CA GLY A 392 -10.91 71.71 6.47
C GLY A 392 -10.28 71.85 5.07
N ARG A 393 -10.71 72.89 4.33
CA ARG A 393 -9.96 73.74 3.37
C ARG A 393 -8.42 73.54 3.36
N SER A 394 -7.60 73.70 2.32
CA SER A 394 -7.64 74.41 1.02
C SER A 394 -6.21 74.37 0.42
N LEU A 395 -6.06 74.72 -0.87
CA LEU A 395 -4.84 75.11 -1.62
C LEU A 395 -3.91 73.97 -2.09
N LEU A 396 -3.81 73.67 -3.40
CA LEU A 396 -3.20 74.39 -4.55
C LEU A 396 -1.74 73.99 -4.80
N SER A 397 -1.47 73.81 -6.10
CA SER A 397 -0.17 73.81 -6.81
C SER A 397 0.62 72.49 -6.96
N ARG A 398 0.50 71.90 -8.17
CA ARG A 398 1.67 71.47 -8.96
C ARG A 398 2.33 72.74 -9.54
N PRO A 399 3.65 72.74 -9.83
CA PRO A 399 4.05 72.38 -11.19
C PRO A 399 5.38 71.61 -11.33
N LYS A 400 5.45 70.86 -12.44
CA LYS A 400 6.56 70.64 -13.39
C LYS A 400 8.01 70.49 -12.85
N SER A 401 8.59 69.32 -13.11
CA SER A 401 9.55 69.09 -14.21
C SER A 401 9.71 67.60 -14.45
#